data_AF-G2Z1L2-F1
#
_entry.id   AF-G2Z1L2-F1
#
_cell.length_a   1.000
_cell.length_b   1.000
_cell.length_c   1.000
_cell.angle_alpha   90.00
_cell.angle_beta   90.00
_cell.angle_gamma   90.00
#
_symmetry.space_group_name_H-M   'P 1'
#
loop_
_entity.id
_entity.type
_entity.pdbx_description
1 polymer ?
#
loop_
_entity_poly.entity_id
_entity_poly.type
_entity_poly.pdbx_seq_one_letter_code
_entity_poly.pdbx_strand_id
1 'polypeptide(L)'
;MFKKLFGSITGNEEKKVQNTQNQVFENTQNESYEEDYEDEDYEEYDPETLHGTHYDVEDFDEEVERLSQAWIEQEGITSQSEINNVYHNYRRDVYMAWNECDSDQYIRFDNRNSLAHHGVAQMGNNMQEDENNPLLAPVHGISLRDYSAICAKLGSSVAEEDIYKAFGIDATIWGEVNTVWPARMAEDTTFSVSVLFGQYYAEADQHPKLQGVKTNLSEEGEANLERLKNDIYFYYELTGARQAAYEYGMDGAQWILDNYGIGLGDFQGVAMKYMEIQNQNFNSNDIQHYLDYQNQKQEEYAKIFAAEQGGNVADDVEF
;
A
#
# COMPACT_ATOMS: atom_id res chain seq x y z
N MET A 1 11.25 -0.63 -16.24
CA MET A 1 10.70 0.64 -15.72
C MET A 1 9.81 0.39 -14.50
N PHE A 2 8.90 -0.61 -14.54
CA PHE A 2 8.12 -1.13 -13.39
C PHE A 2 8.96 -1.51 -12.15
N LYS A 3 10.13 -2.15 -12.32
CA LYS A 3 11.07 -2.46 -11.21
C LYS A 3 11.58 -1.23 -10.44
N LYS A 4 11.58 -0.06 -11.06
CA LYS A 4 12.14 1.17 -10.46
C LYS A 4 11.10 1.92 -9.63
N LEU A 5 9.80 1.72 -9.89
CA LEU A 5 8.70 2.39 -9.22
C LEU A 5 8.38 1.74 -7.86
N PHE A 6 8.48 0.41 -7.76
CA PHE A 6 8.27 -0.30 -6.49
C PHE A 6 9.46 -0.22 -5.53
N GLY A 7 10.69 -0.16 -6.05
CA GLY A 7 11.90 -0.05 -5.22
C GLY A 7 12.03 1.28 -4.47
N SER A 8 11.31 2.33 -4.87
CA SER A 8 11.26 3.61 -4.14
C SER A 8 10.18 3.67 -3.06
N ILE A 9 9.23 2.74 -3.04
CA ILE A 9 8.13 2.72 -2.06
C ILE A 9 8.55 1.99 -0.77
N THR A 10 9.53 1.08 -0.85
CA THR A 10 9.98 0.27 0.29
C THR A 10 11.17 0.87 1.06
N GLY A 11 11.29 2.20 1.07
CA GLY A 11 12.22 3.01 1.89
C GLY A 11 13.36 2.27 2.59
N ASN A 12 14.50 2.15 1.92
CA ASN A 12 15.75 1.71 2.51
C ASN A 12 16.42 2.94 3.17
N GLU A 13 16.11 3.22 4.44
CA GLU A 13 16.89 4.16 5.25
C GLU A 13 17.24 3.52 6.61
N GLU A 14 18.53 3.23 6.79
CA GLU A 14 19.14 2.86 8.05
C GLU A 14 18.92 3.96 9.10
N LYS A 15 18.15 3.69 10.17
CA LYS A 15 18.24 4.47 11.40
C LYS A 15 18.36 3.58 12.63
N LYS A 16 19.49 3.78 13.33
CA LYS A 16 19.85 3.19 14.62
C LYS A 16 18.84 3.66 15.69
N VAL A 17 18.14 2.72 16.32
CA VAL A 17 17.28 2.99 17.48
C VAL A 17 18.15 3.00 18.74
N GLN A 18 18.22 4.15 19.40
CA GLN A 18 18.62 4.23 20.81
C GLN A 18 17.38 4.23 21.70
N ASN A 19 17.36 3.28 22.63
CA ASN A 19 16.42 3.14 23.74
C ASN A 19 16.26 4.43 24.55
N THR A 20 15.02 4.76 24.95
CA THR A 20 14.75 5.24 26.31
C THR A 20 13.35 4.81 26.77
N GLN A 21 13.32 4.23 27.96
CA GLN A 21 12.19 3.63 28.65
C GLN A 21 11.28 4.64 29.38
N ASN A 22 10.01 4.23 29.50
CA ASN A 22 9.08 4.31 30.64
C ASN A 22 8.64 5.67 31.23
N GLN A 23 7.32 5.88 31.30
CA GLN A 23 6.52 5.83 32.55
C GLN A 23 5.00 5.86 32.24
N VAL A 24 4.29 4.73 32.45
CA VAL A 24 3.31 4.41 33.52
C VAL A 24 2.04 5.29 33.52
N PHE A 25 0.87 4.69 33.24
CA PHE A 25 -0.29 4.70 34.14
C PHE A 25 -1.18 3.46 33.91
N GLU A 26 -1.49 2.78 35.01
CA GLU A 26 -2.37 1.63 35.15
C GLU A 26 -3.83 2.07 35.36
N ASN A 27 -4.73 1.42 34.61
CA ASN A 27 -5.99 0.77 35.04
C ASN A 27 -7.14 1.62 35.63
N THR A 28 -8.27 1.66 34.90
CA THR A 28 -9.59 1.38 35.50
C THR A 28 -10.55 0.77 34.47
N GLN A 29 -11.39 -0.12 34.99
CA GLN A 29 -12.20 -1.15 34.33
C GLN A 29 -13.44 -0.63 33.58
N ASN A 30 -13.71 -1.28 32.43
CA ASN A 30 -14.99 -1.82 31.94
C ASN A 30 -16.29 -1.38 32.65
N GLU A 31 -17.13 -0.62 31.95
CA GLU A 31 -18.60 -0.75 32.05
C GLU A 31 -19.21 -0.58 30.65
N SER A 32 -20.09 -1.52 30.27
CA SER A 32 -20.86 -1.49 29.03
C SER A 32 -22.05 -0.56 29.17
N TYR A 33 -22.24 0.34 28.22
CA TYR A 33 -23.50 1.06 28.03
C TYR A 33 -23.85 1.03 26.54
N GLU A 34 -24.89 0.24 26.21
CA GLU A 34 -25.71 0.49 25.02
C GLU A 34 -26.46 1.81 25.29
N GLU A 35 -26.07 2.87 24.60
CA GLU A 35 -26.85 4.11 24.54
C GLU A 35 -27.39 4.27 23.11
N ASP A 36 -28.72 4.29 23.02
CA ASP A 36 -29.48 4.70 21.84
C ASP A 36 -29.08 6.14 21.48
N TYR A 37 -28.40 6.31 20.34
CA TYR A 37 -28.15 7.64 19.79
C TYR A 37 -29.37 8.07 18.96
N GLU A 38 -30.13 9.01 19.52
CA GLU A 38 -31.06 9.83 18.77
C GLU A 38 -30.28 10.62 17.72
N ASP A 39 -30.71 10.53 16.45
CA ASP A 39 -30.21 11.32 15.31
C ASP A 39 -30.34 12.83 15.63
N GLU A 40 -29.25 13.47 16.05
CA GLU A 40 -29.11 14.93 16.05
C GLU A 40 -28.33 15.35 14.80
N ASP A 41 -28.95 16.23 14.01
CA ASP A 41 -28.56 16.79 12.70
C ASP A 41 -27.05 16.76 12.37
N TYR A 42 -26.64 15.82 11.51
CA TYR A 42 -25.31 15.79 10.92
C TYR A 42 -25.13 16.95 9.93
N GLU A 43 -24.27 17.91 10.28
CA GLU A 43 -23.78 18.91 9.34
C GLU A 43 -23.15 18.23 8.12
N GLU A 44 -23.64 18.60 6.94
CA GLU A 44 -23.41 17.91 5.67
C GLU A 44 -21.93 18.09 5.28
N TYR A 45 -21.12 17.03 5.23
CA TYR A 45 -19.75 17.09 4.72
C TYR A 45 -19.75 17.22 3.20
N ASP A 46 -18.78 17.95 2.65
CA ASP A 46 -18.54 17.93 1.21
C ASP A 46 -18.22 16.48 0.77
N PRO A 47 -18.98 15.91 -0.19
CA PRO A 47 -18.86 14.49 -0.52
C PRO A 47 -17.55 14.14 -1.25
N GLU A 48 -16.84 15.14 -1.79
CA GLU A 48 -15.60 14.95 -2.56
C GLU A 48 -14.36 15.13 -1.69
N THR A 49 -14.39 16.03 -0.71
CA THR A 49 -13.21 16.40 0.08
C THR A 49 -13.35 16.04 1.56
N LEU A 50 -14.59 15.79 2.01
CA LEU A 50 -14.96 15.56 3.41
C LEU A 50 -14.65 16.75 4.34
N HIS A 51 -14.47 17.97 3.82
CA HIS A 51 -14.54 19.15 4.68
C HIS A 51 -15.99 19.37 5.16
N GLY A 52 -16.17 19.91 6.37
CA GLY A 52 -17.45 20.44 6.79
C GLY A 52 -17.90 21.57 5.88
N THR A 53 -19.20 21.63 5.56
CA THR A 53 -19.75 22.67 4.66
C THR A 53 -19.99 24.02 5.36
N HIS A 54 -19.71 24.12 6.65
CA HIS A 54 -19.92 25.30 7.49
C HIS A 54 -18.71 26.24 7.57
N TYR A 55 -17.58 25.88 6.98
CA TYR A 55 -16.39 26.74 6.89
C TYR A 55 -15.82 26.76 5.46
N ASP A 56 -15.02 27.79 5.15
CA ASP A 56 -14.23 27.82 3.92
C ASP A 56 -12.94 27.01 4.09
N VAL A 57 -12.56 26.26 3.05
CA VAL A 57 -11.35 25.41 3.08
C VAL A 57 -10.08 26.27 3.20
N GLU A 58 -10.07 27.47 2.62
CA GLU A 58 -8.94 28.42 2.73
C GLU A 58 -8.79 28.88 4.19
N ASP A 59 -9.88 29.23 4.87
CA ASP A 59 -9.87 29.60 6.29
C ASP A 59 -9.34 28.46 7.18
N PHE A 60 -9.72 27.21 6.85
CA PHE A 60 -9.23 26.03 7.54
C PHE A 60 -7.71 25.86 7.37
N ASP A 61 -7.21 25.96 6.14
CA ASP A 61 -5.79 25.81 5.85
C ASP A 61 -4.95 26.94 6.46
N GLU A 62 -5.44 28.18 6.43
CA GLU A 62 -4.82 29.33 7.08
C GLU A 62 -4.70 29.15 8.60
N GLU A 63 -5.74 28.62 9.26
CA GLU A 63 -5.70 28.39 10.70
C GLU A 63 -4.70 27.28 11.07
N VAL A 64 -4.67 26.20 10.29
CA VAL A 64 -3.67 25.14 10.45
C VAL A 64 -2.26 25.69 10.26
N GLU A 65 -2.03 26.51 9.23
CA GLU A 65 -0.73 27.15 8.99
C GLU A 65 -0.33 28.05 10.16
N ARG A 66 -1.24 28.92 10.61
CA ARG A 66 -1.00 29.85 11.71
C ARG A 66 -0.61 29.13 13.00
N LEU A 67 -1.34 28.08 13.39
CA LEU A 67 -1.06 27.31 14.60
C LEU A 67 0.25 26.52 14.48
N SER A 68 0.47 25.89 13.33
CA SER A 68 1.67 25.09 13.06
C SER A 68 2.94 25.96 13.09
N GLN A 69 2.92 27.11 12.41
CA GLN A 69 4.06 28.04 12.38
C GLN A 69 4.37 28.60 13.76
N ALA A 70 3.35 28.98 14.53
CA ALA A 70 3.54 29.46 15.90
C ALA A 70 4.27 28.41 16.77
N TRP A 71 3.89 27.13 16.64
CA TRP A 71 4.56 26.04 17.36
C TRP A 71 5.98 25.77 16.85
N ILE A 72 6.18 25.72 15.54
CA ILE A 72 7.49 25.52 14.90
C ILE A 72 8.49 26.60 15.36
N GLU A 73 8.05 27.87 15.36
CA GLU A 73 8.87 28.99 15.82
C GLU A 73 9.19 28.91 17.31
N GLN A 74 8.19 28.58 18.14
CA GLN A 74 8.35 28.45 19.58
C GLN A 74 9.35 27.37 19.96
N GLU A 75 9.24 26.19 19.34
CA GLU A 75 10.06 25.01 19.65
C GLU A 75 11.38 24.98 18.85
N GLY A 76 11.58 25.93 17.92
CA GLY A 76 12.79 26.03 17.10
C GLY A 76 12.97 24.83 16.18
N ILE A 77 11.87 24.27 15.68
CA ILE A 77 11.89 23.05 14.85
C ILE A 77 12.47 23.39 13.47
N THR A 78 13.44 22.59 13.04
CA THR A 78 14.15 22.81 11.76
C THR A 78 14.18 21.59 10.85
N SER A 79 13.89 20.39 11.38
CA SER A 79 13.79 19.18 10.57
C SER A 79 12.51 19.20 9.75
N GLN A 80 12.60 18.97 8.45
CA GLN A 80 11.43 18.91 7.58
C GLN A 80 10.43 17.82 8.01
N SER A 81 10.93 16.68 8.49
CA SER A 81 10.05 15.61 9.00
C SER A 81 9.29 16.04 10.25
N GLU A 82 9.90 16.81 11.14
CA GLU A 82 9.24 17.30 12.35
C GLU A 82 8.25 18.42 12.01
N ILE A 83 8.61 19.31 11.09
CA ILE A 83 7.71 20.33 10.54
C ILE A 83 6.46 19.66 9.97
N ASN A 84 6.61 18.65 9.11
CA ASN A 84 5.48 17.93 8.53
C ASN A 84 4.59 17.29 9.61
N ASN A 85 5.19 16.70 10.66
CA ASN A 85 4.43 16.12 11.77
C ASN A 85 3.63 17.17 12.54
N VAL A 86 4.20 18.38 12.74
CA VAL A 86 3.48 19.49 13.38
C VAL A 86 2.27 19.89 12.55
N TYR A 87 2.44 20.09 11.25
CA TYR A 87 1.33 20.41 10.35
C TYR A 87 0.24 19.33 10.36
N HIS A 88 0.62 18.05 10.36
CA HIS A 88 -0.35 16.95 10.43
C HIS A 88 -1.14 16.97 11.75
N ASN A 89 -0.47 17.14 12.89
CA ASN A 89 -1.14 17.18 14.19
C ASN A 89 -2.12 18.36 14.31
N TYR A 90 -1.70 19.57 13.94
CA TYR A 90 -2.60 20.72 14.03
C TYR A 90 -3.77 20.64 13.07
N ARG A 91 -3.60 20.02 11.90
CA ARG A 91 -4.70 19.77 10.98
C ARG A 91 -5.75 18.84 11.55
N ARG A 92 -5.32 17.76 12.22
CA ARG A 92 -6.23 16.92 12.99
C ARG A 92 -6.99 17.73 14.02
N ASP A 93 -6.26 18.47 14.83
CA ASP A 93 -6.84 19.16 15.98
C ASP A 93 -7.82 20.26 15.53
N VAL A 94 -7.49 21.03 14.48
CA VAL A 94 -8.40 22.01 13.87
C VAL A 94 -9.61 21.33 13.24
N TYR A 95 -9.41 20.27 12.44
CA TYR A 95 -10.50 19.59 11.75
C TYR A 95 -11.51 19.00 12.75
N MET A 96 -11.02 18.28 13.76
CA MET A 96 -11.89 17.70 14.79
C MET A 96 -12.60 18.77 15.61
N ALA A 97 -11.92 19.87 15.93
CA ALA A 97 -12.51 20.97 16.69
C ALA A 97 -13.59 21.72 15.90
N TRP A 98 -13.38 21.93 14.59
CA TRP A 98 -14.32 22.68 13.76
C TRP A 98 -15.52 21.84 13.35
N ASN A 99 -15.34 20.54 13.09
CA ASN A 99 -16.41 19.64 12.67
C ASN A 99 -17.10 18.92 13.84
N GLU A 100 -16.65 19.12 15.08
CA GLU A 100 -17.10 18.41 16.28
C GLU A 100 -17.17 16.88 16.06
N CYS A 101 -16.20 16.34 15.31
CA CYS A 101 -16.25 14.96 14.82
C CYS A 101 -15.37 13.99 15.63
N ASP A 102 -15.63 12.70 15.46
CA ASP A 102 -14.79 11.65 16.02
C ASP A 102 -13.50 11.41 15.19
N SER A 103 -12.64 10.54 15.72
CA SER A 103 -11.41 10.14 15.07
C SER A 103 -11.65 9.40 13.74
N ASP A 104 -12.76 8.68 13.61
CA ASP A 104 -13.07 7.90 12.41
C ASP A 104 -13.40 8.81 11.23
N GLN A 105 -14.16 9.88 11.47
CA GLN A 105 -14.42 10.91 10.47
C GLN A 105 -13.14 11.65 10.07
N TYR A 106 -12.26 11.97 11.04
CA TYR A 106 -10.95 12.53 10.72
C TYR A 106 -10.11 11.58 9.87
N ILE A 107 -10.06 10.28 10.20
CA ILE A 107 -9.30 9.29 9.40
C ILE A 107 -9.80 9.25 7.96
N ARG A 108 -11.11 9.33 7.73
CA ARG A 108 -11.70 9.39 6.38
C ARG A 108 -11.27 10.65 5.62
N PHE A 109 -11.31 11.79 6.29
CA PHE A 109 -10.85 13.07 5.75
C PHE A 109 -9.34 13.04 5.44
N ASP A 110 -8.52 12.59 6.37
CA ASP A 110 -7.07 12.55 6.26
C ASP A 110 -6.61 11.63 5.13
N ASN A 111 -7.23 10.45 5.04
CA ASN A 111 -7.04 9.55 3.92
C ASN A 111 -7.38 10.28 2.61
N ARG A 112 -8.60 10.81 2.48
CA ARG A 112 -9.04 11.44 1.23
C ARG A 112 -8.13 12.57 0.75
N ASN A 113 -7.59 13.34 1.67
CA ASN A 113 -6.73 14.48 1.37
C ASN A 113 -5.23 14.15 1.48
N SER A 114 -4.88 12.88 1.63
CA SER A 114 -3.54 12.49 2.04
C SER A 114 -2.45 12.85 1.04
N LEU A 115 -2.78 12.84 -0.25
CA LEU A 115 -1.87 13.26 -1.30
C LEU A 115 -1.56 14.76 -1.20
N ALA A 116 -2.59 15.59 -0.96
CA ALA A 116 -2.44 17.03 -0.81
C ALA A 116 -1.68 17.39 0.46
N HIS A 117 -1.96 16.70 1.58
CA HIS A 117 -1.38 17.04 2.89
C HIS A 117 0.00 16.42 3.15
N HIS A 118 0.26 15.21 2.65
CA HIS A 118 1.48 14.46 2.97
C HIS A 118 2.35 14.16 1.75
N GLY A 119 1.88 14.47 0.53
CA GLY A 119 2.54 14.06 -0.71
C GLY A 119 2.51 12.55 -0.97
N VAL A 120 1.76 11.80 -0.17
CA VAL A 120 1.61 10.35 -0.27
C VAL A 120 0.13 10.02 -0.27
N ALA A 121 -0.34 9.46 -1.38
CA ALA A 121 -1.67 8.87 -1.43
C ALA A 121 -1.70 7.61 -0.55
N GLN A 122 -2.56 7.59 0.47
CA GLN A 122 -2.79 6.38 1.24
C GLN A 122 -3.66 5.41 0.41
N MET A 123 -3.33 4.12 0.44
CA MET A 123 -4.17 3.09 -0.18
C MET A 123 -5.54 3.10 0.50
N GLY A 124 -6.63 3.15 -0.28
CA GLY A 124 -8.00 3.28 0.24
C GLY A 124 -8.61 4.66 0.06
N ASN A 125 -7.87 5.62 -0.50
CA ASN A 125 -8.46 6.86 -0.99
C ASN A 125 -9.42 6.52 -2.13
N ASN A 126 -10.72 6.46 -1.84
CA ASN A 126 -11.80 6.37 -2.82
C ASN A 126 -11.85 7.68 -3.64
N MET A 127 -10.80 7.94 -4.42
CA MET A 127 -10.74 9.07 -5.34
C MET A 127 -11.82 8.83 -6.40
N GLN A 128 -12.69 9.82 -6.60
CA GLN A 128 -13.68 9.72 -7.65
C GLN A 128 -13.03 10.01 -9.00
N GLU A 129 -13.43 9.28 -10.04
CA GLU A 129 -13.05 9.60 -11.40
C GLU A 129 -13.69 10.93 -11.80
N ASP A 130 -12.87 11.92 -12.17
CA ASP A 130 -13.36 13.09 -12.88
C ASP A 130 -13.66 12.71 -14.34
N GLU A 131 -14.94 12.57 -14.67
CA GLU A 131 -15.40 12.24 -16.02
C GLU A 131 -14.95 13.25 -17.09
N ASN A 132 -14.55 14.47 -16.70
CA ASN A 132 -14.07 15.50 -17.61
C ASN A 132 -12.54 15.48 -17.78
N ASN A 133 -11.80 14.66 -17.03
CA ASN A 133 -10.35 14.59 -17.15
C ASN A 133 -9.98 13.92 -18.49
N PRO A 134 -9.37 14.66 -19.44
CA PRO A 134 -9.04 14.11 -20.76
C PRO A 134 -8.00 12.99 -20.70
N LEU A 135 -7.21 12.91 -19.62
CA LEU A 135 -6.24 11.84 -19.38
C LEU A 135 -6.92 10.51 -19.01
N LEU A 136 -8.20 10.52 -18.62
CA LEU A 136 -8.95 9.29 -18.31
C LEU A 136 -9.69 8.70 -19.51
N ALA A 137 -9.64 9.35 -20.69
CA ALA A 137 -10.33 8.88 -21.89
C ALA A 137 -9.87 7.46 -22.31
N PRO A 138 -10.75 6.46 -22.48
CA PRO A 138 -10.36 5.09 -22.80
C PRO A 138 -9.48 4.95 -24.05
N VAL A 139 -8.49 4.04 -24.00
CA VAL A 139 -7.60 3.73 -25.12
C VAL A 139 -8.04 2.42 -25.75
N HIS A 140 -8.50 2.43 -27.01
CA HIS A 140 -9.11 1.23 -27.66
C HIS A 140 -10.28 0.63 -26.88
N GLY A 141 -11.03 1.44 -26.13
CA GLY A 141 -12.11 0.97 -25.27
C GLY A 141 -11.65 0.36 -23.94
N ILE A 142 -10.35 0.41 -23.63
CA ILE A 142 -9.77 0.03 -22.34
C ILE A 142 -9.72 1.28 -21.45
N SER A 143 -10.55 1.31 -20.40
CA SER A 143 -10.52 2.36 -19.37
C SER A 143 -9.29 2.23 -18.47
N LEU A 144 -9.05 3.22 -17.60
CA LEU A 144 -7.99 3.12 -16.59
C LEU A 144 -8.23 1.92 -15.67
N ARG A 145 -9.49 1.71 -15.26
CA ARG A 145 -9.90 0.56 -14.45
C ARG A 145 -9.63 -0.78 -15.12
N ASP A 146 -9.99 -0.91 -16.41
CA ASP A 146 -9.68 -2.10 -17.20
C ASP A 146 -8.14 -2.31 -17.27
N TYR A 147 -7.38 -1.26 -17.56
CA TYR A 147 -5.92 -1.30 -17.65
C TYR A 147 -5.26 -1.72 -16.32
N SER A 148 -5.64 -1.10 -15.20
CA SER A 148 -5.15 -1.47 -13.87
C SER A 148 -5.40 -2.94 -13.56
N ALA A 149 -6.58 -3.44 -13.89
CA ALA A 149 -6.95 -4.82 -13.65
C ALA A 149 -6.14 -5.80 -14.54
N ILE A 150 -5.89 -5.44 -15.81
CA ILE A 150 -4.99 -6.20 -16.69
C ILE A 150 -3.57 -6.21 -16.11
N CYS A 151 -3.02 -5.06 -15.70
CA CYS A 151 -1.70 -4.98 -15.09
C CYS A 151 -1.57 -5.86 -13.85
N ALA A 152 -2.59 -5.86 -12.98
CA ALA A 152 -2.61 -6.72 -11.80
C ALA A 152 -2.59 -8.20 -12.18
N LYS A 153 -3.40 -8.62 -13.15
CA LYS A 153 -3.45 -10.02 -13.59
C LYS A 153 -2.23 -10.49 -14.38
N LEU A 154 -1.55 -9.60 -15.10
CA LEU A 154 -0.27 -9.92 -15.75
C LEU A 154 0.83 -10.23 -14.73
N GLY A 155 0.70 -9.72 -13.49
CA GLY A 155 1.59 -10.09 -12.39
C GLY A 155 1.28 -11.46 -11.79
N SER A 156 0.07 -11.99 -11.97
CA SER A 156 -0.37 -13.30 -11.49
C SER A 156 0.02 -14.42 -12.46
N SER A 157 -0.11 -15.67 -12.02
CA SER A 157 0.10 -16.85 -12.87
C SER A 157 -1.04 -17.09 -13.87
N VAL A 158 -1.38 -16.09 -14.68
CA VAL A 158 -2.44 -16.15 -15.72
C VAL A 158 -1.80 -15.99 -17.10
N ALA A 159 -2.25 -16.72 -18.12
CA ALA A 159 -1.76 -16.50 -19.48
C ALA A 159 -2.25 -15.15 -20.03
N GLU A 160 -1.33 -14.37 -20.61
CA GLU A 160 -1.65 -13.08 -21.23
C GLU A 160 -2.78 -13.18 -22.26
N GLU A 161 -2.80 -14.26 -23.04
CA GLU A 161 -3.80 -14.53 -24.07
C GLU A 161 -5.22 -14.64 -23.51
N ASP A 162 -5.37 -15.25 -22.33
CA ASP A 162 -6.66 -15.38 -21.65
C ASP A 162 -7.13 -14.02 -21.10
N ILE A 163 -6.18 -13.18 -20.65
CA ILE A 163 -6.47 -11.80 -20.25
C ILE A 163 -6.89 -10.99 -21.47
N TYR A 164 -6.12 -10.99 -22.55
CA TYR A 164 -6.45 -10.24 -23.77
C TYR A 164 -7.80 -10.65 -24.33
N LYS A 165 -8.11 -11.95 -24.34
CA LYS A 165 -9.41 -12.47 -24.75
C LYS A 165 -10.56 -11.97 -23.86
N ALA A 166 -10.36 -11.89 -22.54
CA ALA A 166 -11.36 -11.37 -21.61
C ALA A 166 -11.72 -9.89 -21.87
N PHE A 167 -10.75 -9.11 -22.38
CA PHE A 167 -10.96 -7.70 -22.73
C PHE A 167 -11.24 -7.48 -24.22
N GLY A 168 -11.25 -8.53 -25.04
CA GLY A 168 -11.49 -8.43 -26.48
C GLY A 168 -10.37 -7.70 -27.23
N ILE A 169 -9.14 -7.77 -26.73
CA ILE A 169 -7.95 -7.13 -27.32
C ILE A 169 -6.95 -8.18 -27.80
N ASP A 170 -5.92 -7.72 -28.51
CA ASP A 170 -4.75 -8.52 -28.87
C ASP A 170 -3.45 -7.87 -28.36
N ALA A 171 -2.31 -8.54 -28.56
CA ALA A 171 -1.01 -8.06 -28.11
C ALA A 171 -0.59 -6.71 -28.75
N THR A 172 -1.10 -6.36 -29.94
CA THR A 172 -0.82 -5.08 -30.59
C THR A 172 -1.57 -3.96 -29.89
N ILE A 173 -2.88 -4.15 -29.65
CA ILE A 173 -3.68 -3.22 -28.85
C ILE A 173 -3.11 -3.08 -27.44
N TRP A 174 -2.73 -4.19 -26.80
CA TRP A 174 -2.10 -4.14 -25.48
C TRP A 174 -0.80 -3.33 -25.48
N GLY A 175 0.07 -3.51 -26.48
CA GLY A 175 1.30 -2.73 -26.60
C GLY A 175 1.06 -1.23 -26.66
N GLU A 176 0.02 -0.80 -27.37
CA GLU A 176 -0.37 0.61 -27.43
C GLU A 176 -0.95 1.11 -26.11
N VAL A 177 -1.89 0.36 -25.51
CA VAL A 177 -2.51 0.67 -24.20
C VAL A 177 -1.43 0.81 -23.11
N ASN A 178 -0.49 -0.14 -23.05
CA ASN A 178 0.61 -0.18 -22.09
C ASN A 178 1.70 0.87 -22.36
N THR A 179 1.58 1.63 -23.45
CA THR A 179 2.42 2.82 -23.71
C THR A 179 1.69 4.10 -23.32
N VAL A 180 0.40 4.21 -23.66
CA VAL A 180 -0.39 5.43 -23.45
C VAL A 180 -0.66 5.68 -21.97
N TRP A 181 -1.08 4.67 -21.20
CA TRP A 181 -1.41 4.88 -19.78
C TRP A 181 -0.22 5.36 -18.93
N PRO A 182 0.98 4.75 -19.03
CA PRO A 182 2.16 5.28 -18.34
C PRO A 182 2.54 6.69 -18.79
N ALA A 183 2.38 7.02 -20.08
CA ALA A 183 2.63 8.38 -20.56
C ALA A 183 1.67 9.39 -19.91
N ARG A 184 0.38 9.06 -19.81
CA ARG A 184 -0.61 9.91 -19.17
C ARG A 184 -0.37 10.07 -17.67
N MET A 185 0.03 9.00 -16.97
CA MET A 185 0.45 9.11 -15.56
C MET A 185 1.65 10.04 -15.39
N ALA A 186 2.57 10.07 -16.36
CA ALA A 186 3.73 10.95 -16.34
C ALA A 186 3.39 12.42 -16.72
N GLU A 187 2.38 12.62 -17.57
CA GLU A 187 1.87 13.94 -17.95
C GLU A 187 0.96 14.55 -16.88
N ASP A 188 0.32 13.71 -16.07
CA ASP A 188 -0.61 14.12 -15.01
C ASP A 188 0.09 14.79 -13.84
N THR A 189 -0.06 16.11 -13.74
CA THR A 189 0.51 16.92 -12.66
C THR A 189 -0.29 16.84 -11.36
N THR A 190 -1.55 16.39 -11.39
CA THR A 190 -2.38 16.24 -10.18
C THR A 190 -2.22 14.85 -9.55
N PHE A 191 -1.50 13.94 -10.21
CA PHE A 191 -1.32 12.53 -9.83
C PHE A 191 -2.62 11.73 -9.74
N SER A 192 -3.77 12.29 -10.13
CA SER A 192 -5.08 11.66 -10.08
C SER A 192 -5.11 10.33 -10.85
N VAL A 193 -4.51 10.27 -12.04
CA VAL A 193 -4.41 9.06 -12.87
C VAL A 193 -3.59 7.98 -12.15
N SER A 194 -2.52 8.36 -11.44
CA SER A 194 -1.67 7.42 -10.70
C SER A 194 -2.37 6.89 -9.44
N VAL A 195 -3.11 7.74 -8.73
CA VAL A 195 -3.90 7.35 -7.56
C VAL A 195 -5.03 6.40 -7.96
N LEU A 196 -5.83 6.78 -8.96
CA LEU A 196 -6.90 5.94 -9.50
C LEU A 196 -6.35 4.61 -10.04
N PHE A 197 -5.19 4.63 -10.69
CA PHE A 197 -4.52 3.40 -11.12
C PHE A 197 -4.29 2.46 -9.95
N GLY A 198 -3.70 2.96 -8.86
CA GLY A 198 -3.41 2.18 -7.65
C GLY A 198 -4.67 1.65 -6.97
N GLN A 199 -5.72 2.47 -6.88
CA GLN A 199 -7.02 2.06 -6.35
C GLN A 199 -7.61 0.89 -7.17
N TYR A 200 -7.71 1.04 -8.49
CA TYR A 200 -8.24 -0.02 -9.35
C TYR A 200 -7.36 -1.25 -9.44
N TYR A 201 -6.04 -1.09 -9.25
CA TYR A 201 -5.12 -2.22 -9.17
C TYR A 201 -5.44 -3.07 -7.94
N ALA A 202 -5.72 -2.45 -6.79
CA ALA A 202 -6.12 -3.15 -5.56
C ALA A 202 -7.50 -3.83 -5.70
N GLU A 203 -8.40 -3.26 -6.51
CA GLU A 203 -9.73 -3.82 -6.79
C GLU A 203 -9.75 -4.87 -7.92
N ALA A 204 -8.60 -5.22 -8.51
CA ALA A 204 -8.55 -6.01 -9.75
C ALA A 204 -9.26 -7.37 -9.67
N ASP A 205 -9.27 -8.02 -8.51
CA ASP A 205 -9.96 -9.31 -8.31
C ASP A 205 -11.49 -9.19 -8.36
N GLN A 206 -12.03 -7.99 -8.18
CA GLN A 206 -13.47 -7.70 -8.29
C GLN A 206 -13.89 -7.39 -9.73
N HIS A 207 -12.94 -7.30 -10.66
CA HIS A 207 -13.21 -6.87 -12.03
C HIS A 207 -14.05 -7.91 -12.81
N PRO A 208 -15.24 -7.54 -13.33
CA PRO A 208 -16.21 -8.51 -13.85
C PRO A 208 -15.69 -9.29 -15.07
N LYS A 209 -14.88 -8.67 -15.93
CA LYS A 209 -14.28 -9.33 -17.10
C LYS A 209 -13.26 -10.42 -16.72
N LEU A 210 -12.70 -10.36 -15.50
CA LEU A 210 -11.62 -11.24 -15.05
C LEU A 210 -12.10 -12.41 -14.17
N GLN A 211 -13.37 -12.42 -13.74
CA GLN A 211 -13.91 -13.46 -12.85
C GLN A 211 -13.83 -14.89 -13.42
N GLY A 212 -13.78 -15.03 -14.75
CA GLY A 212 -13.67 -16.33 -15.43
C GLY A 212 -12.26 -16.70 -15.88
N VAL A 213 -11.28 -15.82 -15.67
CA VAL A 213 -9.90 -16.03 -16.11
C VAL A 213 -9.18 -16.89 -15.08
N LYS A 214 -8.77 -18.10 -15.51
CA LYS A 214 -8.11 -19.05 -14.63
C LYS A 214 -6.61 -18.79 -14.58
N THR A 215 -6.05 -19.00 -13.40
CA THR A 215 -4.60 -19.13 -13.23
C THR A 215 -4.12 -20.38 -13.93
N ASN A 216 -3.08 -20.26 -14.75
CA ASN A 216 -2.34 -21.37 -15.34
C ASN A 216 -1.22 -21.79 -14.39
N LEU A 217 -1.60 -22.32 -13.24
CA LEU A 217 -0.68 -22.91 -12.28
C LEU A 217 -0.49 -24.39 -12.59
N SER A 218 0.70 -24.93 -12.32
CA SER A 218 0.88 -26.38 -12.22
C SER A 218 0.12 -26.90 -10.99
N GLU A 219 -0.18 -28.20 -10.92
CA GLU A 219 -0.78 -28.80 -9.72
C GLU A 219 0.03 -28.49 -8.44
N GLU A 220 1.36 -28.47 -8.56
CA GLU A 220 2.27 -28.07 -7.48
C GLU A 220 2.17 -26.58 -7.15
N GLY A 221 2.09 -25.71 -8.16
CA GLY A 221 1.90 -24.27 -7.97
C GLY A 221 0.56 -23.94 -7.31
N GLU A 222 -0.51 -24.66 -7.66
CA GLU A 222 -1.82 -24.55 -7.00
C GLU A 222 -1.73 -24.97 -5.54
N ALA A 223 -1.10 -26.10 -5.24
CA ALA A 223 -0.91 -26.57 -3.87
C ALA A 223 -0.07 -25.60 -3.04
N ASN A 224 0.99 -25.04 -3.62
CA ASN A 224 1.84 -24.05 -2.96
C ASN A 224 1.09 -22.73 -2.73
N LEU A 225 0.30 -22.25 -3.69
CA LEU A 225 -0.52 -21.05 -3.51
C LEU A 225 -1.60 -21.26 -2.44
N GLU A 226 -2.23 -22.43 -2.41
CA GLU A 226 -3.22 -22.75 -1.37
C GLU A 226 -2.56 -22.86 0.02
N ARG A 227 -1.35 -23.42 0.10
CA ARG A 227 -0.56 -23.40 1.33
C ARG A 227 -0.23 -21.96 1.72
N LEU A 228 0.21 -21.12 0.77
CA LEU A 228 0.54 -19.72 1.01
C LEU A 228 -0.65 -18.97 1.61
N LYS A 229 -1.88 -19.24 1.14
CA LYS A 229 -3.11 -18.62 1.64
C LYS A 229 -3.49 -19.03 3.07
N ASN A 230 -3.12 -20.24 3.51
CA ASN A 230 -3.67 -20.85 4.72
C ASN A 230 -2.63 -21.12 5.81
N ASP A 231 -1.34 -21.06 5.48
CA ASP A 231 -0.21 -21.29 6.39
C ASP A 231 0.61 -19.99 6.49
N ILE A 232 0.37 -19.24 7.57
CA ILE A 232 1.03 -17.96 7.79
C ILE A 232 2.55 -18.11 7.98
N TYR A 233 3.03 -19.25 8.50
CA TYR A 233 4.47 -19.50 8.58
C TYR A 233 5.06 -19.65 7.19
N PHE A 234 4.39 -20.36 6.29
CA PHE A 234 4.85 -20.47 4.91
C PHE A 234 4.86 -19.10 4.20
N TYR A 235 3.90 -18.22 4.47
CA TYR A 235 3.92 -16.84 3.98
C TYR A 235 5.14 -16.04 4.49
N TYR A 236 5.40 -16.04 5.78
CA TYR A 236 6.57 -15.33 6.33
C TYR A 236 7.89 -15.97 5.92
N GLU A 237 7.93 -17.30 5.73
CA GLU A 237 9.09 -18.00 5.17
C GLU A 237 9.42 -17.50 3.77
N LEU A 238 8.45 -17.50 2.85
CA LEU A 238 8.68 -17.00 1.49
C LEU A 238 8.95 -15.49 1.46
N THR A 239 8.40 -14.72 2.39
CA THR A 239 8.74 -13.29 2.52
C THR A 239 10.21 -13.10 2.88
N GLY A 240 10.71 -13.87 3.86
CA GLY A 240 12.14 -13.88 4.23
C GLY A 240 13.04 -14.38 3.09
N ALA A 241 12.65 -15.45 2.40
CA ALA A 241 13.37 -15.97 1.24
C ALA A 241 13.49 -14.94 0.12
N ARG A 242 12.38 -14.26 -0.20
CA ARG A 242 12.33 -13.19 -1.21
C ARG A 242 13.26 -12.03 -0.86
N GLN A 243 13.27 -11.62 0.42
CA GLN A 243 14.14 -10.55 0.89
C GLN A 243 15.62 -10.94 0.78
N ALA A 244 15.97 -12.15 1.21
CA ALA A 244 17.33 -12.68 1.07
C ALA A 244 17.78 -12.73 -0.41
N ALA A 245 16.89 -13.12 -1.32
CA ALA A 245 17.20 -13.18 -2.75
C ALA A 245 17.59 -11.79 -3.29
N TYR A 246 16.87 -10.73 -2.89
CA TYR A 246 17.20 -9.36 -3.29
C TYR A 246 18.58 -8.91 -2.78
N GLU A 247 18.95 -9.29 -1.56
CA GLU A 247 20.26 -8.96 -0.97
C GLU A 247 21.43 -9.59 -1.74
N TYR A 248 21.20 -10.72 -2.39
CA TYR A 248 22.17 -11.41 -3.26
C TYR A 248 22.01 -11.05 -4.74
N GLY A 249 21.30 -9.96 -5.05
CA GLY A 249 21.12 -9.45 -6.42
C GLY A 249 20.23 -10.32 -7.31
N MET A 250 19.50 -11.28 -6.72
CA MET A 250 18.53 -12.12 -7.41
C MET A 250 17.16 -11.44 -7.46
N ASP A 251 16.36 -11.78 -8.46
CA ASP A 251 14.96 -11.38 -8.50
C ASP A 251 14.15 -12.34 -7.61
N GLY A 252 13.88 -11.93 -6.36
CA GLY A 252 13.18 -12.78 -5.41
C GLY A 252 11.75 -13.15 -5.84
N ALA A 253 11.08 -12.31 -6.62
CA ALA A 253 9.76 -12.65 -7.17
C ALA A 253 9.88 -13.74 -8.24
N GLN A 254 10.87 -13.62 -9.13
CA GLN A 254 11.15 -14.66 -10.11
C GLN A 254 11.59 -15.96 -9.44
N TRP A 255 12.40 -15.89 -8.38
CA TRP A 255 12.84 -17.07 -7.65
C TRP A 255 11.65 -17.82 -7.01
N ILE A 256 10.69 -17.11 -6.42
CA ILE A 256 9.46 -17.74 -5.91
C ILE A 256 8.66 -18.38 -7.04
N LEU A 257 8.53 -17.71 -8.19
CA LEU A 257 7.83 -18.26 -9.35
C LEU A 257 8.51 -19.55 -9.83
N ASP A 258 9.83 -19.56 -9.95
CA ASP A 258 10.59 -20.70 -10.46
C ASP A 258 10.57 -21.90 -9.50
N ASN A 259 10.58 -21.67 -8.18
CA ASN A 259 10.68 -22.73 -7.17
C ASN A 259 9.33 -23.18 -6.61
N TYR A 260 8.31 -22.32 -6.62
CA TYR A 260 7.01 -22.60 -6.02
C TYR A 260 5.84 -22.46 -7.00
N GLY A 261 6.08 -21.97 -8.21
CA GLY A 261 5.02 -21.73 -9.21
C GLY A 261 4.13 -20.53 -8.87
N ILE A 262 4.46 -19.73 -7.86
CA ILE A 262 3.62 -18.63 -7.38
C ILE A 262 4.04 -17.33 -8.06
N GLY A 263 3.14 -16.75 -8.86
CA GLY A 263 3.34 -15.45 -9.49
C GLY A 263 3.36 -14.31 -8.48
N LEU A 264 4.01 -13.20 -8.84
CA LEU A 264 4.13 -12.02 -7.97
C LEU A 264 2.76 -11.49 -7.55
N GLY A 265 1.81 -11.37 -8.49
CA GLY A 265 0.46 -10.89 -8.24
C GLY A 265 -0.30 -11.78 -7.25
N ASP A 266 -0.17 -13.10 -7.39
CA ASP A 266 -0.79 -14.06 -6.47
C ASP A 266 -0.18 -13.94 -5.06
N PHE A 267 1.14 -13.76 -4.98
CA PHE A 267 1.83 -13.50 -3.71
C PHE A 267 1.35 -12.19 -3.07
N GLN A 268 1.22 -11.11 -3.83
CA GLN A 268 0.75 -9.81 -3.32
C GLN A 268 -0.72 -9.89 -2.85
N GLY A 269 -1.57 -10.63 -3.55
CA GLY A 269 -2.95 -10.88 -3.10
C GLY A 269 -3.00 -11.56 -1.73
N VAL A 270 -2.11 -12.53 -1.49
CA VAL A 270 -1.98 -13.16 -0.16
C VAL A 270 -1.37 -12.22 0.88
N ALA A 271 -0.41 -11.38 0.49
CA ALA A 271 0.15 -10.36 1.38
C ALA A 271 -0.92 -9.39 1.89
N MET A 272 -1.83 -8.94 1.01
CA MET A 272 -2.96 -8.09 1.38
C MET A 272 -3.92 -8.80 2.35
N LYS A 273 -4.23 -10.08 2.11
CA LYS A 273 -5.02 -10.90 3.04
C LYS A 273 -4.37 -10.94 4.44
N TYR A 274 -3.07 -11.18 4.52
CA TYR A 274 -2.39 -11.25 5.83
C TYR A 274 -2.22 -9.88 6.48
N MET A 275 -2.11 -8.80 5.71
CA MET A 275 -2.14 -7.44 6.25
C MET A 275 -3.49 -7.15 6.92
N GLU A 276 -4.60 -7.52 6.28
CA GLU A 276 -5.94 -7.39 6.87
C GLU A 276 -6.06 -8.21 8.16
N ILE A 277 -5.63 -9.48 8.14
CA ILE A 277 -5.64 -10.36 9.31
C ILE A 277 -4.80 -9.76 10.45
N GLN A 278 -3.61 -9.24 10.15
CA GLN A 278 -2.72 -8.61 11.14
C GLN A 278 -3.41 -7.41 11.79
N ASN A 279 -3.93 -6.49 10.97
CA ASN A 279 -4.57 -5.27 11.46
C ASN A 279 -5.80 -5.57 12.35
N GLN A 280 -6.52 -6.65 12.07
CA GLN A 280 -7.73 -7.01 12.81
C GLN A 280 -7.46 -7.88 14.05
N ASN A 281 -6.47 -8.78 13.99
CA ASN A 281 -6.38 -9.89 14.95
C ASN A 281 -5.07 -9.96 15.73
N PHE A 282 -4.01 -9.26 15.31
CA PHE A 282 -2.69 -9.44 15.91
C PHE A 282 -2.44 -8.41 17.00
N ASN A 283 -1.82 -8.85 18.09
CA ASN A 283 -1.22 -7.95 19.08
C ASN A 283 0.29 -7.79 18.82
N SER A 284 0.96 -6.94 19.58
CA SER A 284 2.39 -6.67 19.41
C SER A 284 3.29 -7.90 19.55
N ASN A 285 2.91 -8.89 20.38
CA ASN A 285 3.69 -10.13 20.50
C ASN A 285 3.55 -11.02 19.27
N ASP A 286 2.35 -11.09 18.68
CA ASP A 286 2.13 -11.85 17.44
C ASP A 286 2.93 -11.22 16.29
N ILE A 287 2.88 -9.90 16.16
CA ILE A 287 3.66 -9.15 15.17
C ILE A 287 5.16 -9.44 15.35
N GLN A 288 5.68 -9.31 16.58
CA GLN A 288 7.09 -9.55 16.85
C GLN A 288 7.49 -11.00 16.55
N HIS A 289 6.67 -11.97 16.95
CA HIS A 289 6.93 -13.40 16.72
C HIS A 289 7.08 -13.73 15.24
N TYR A 290 6.18 -13.22 14.39
CA TYR A 290 6.26 -13.51 12.96
C TYR A 290 7.36 -12.72 12.25
N LEU A 291 7.68 -11.50 12.70
CA LEU A 291 8.85 -10.76 12.21
C LEU A 291 10.16 -11.47 12.57
N ASP A 292 10.28 -11.99 13.80
CA ASP A 292 11.44 -12.78 14.22
C ASP A 292 11.58 -14.05 13.38
N TYR A 293 10.46 -14.74 13.11
CA TYR A 293 10.45 -15.90 12.24
C TYR A 293 10.85 -15.55 10.79
N GLN A 294 10.35 -14.45 10.25
CA GLN A 294 10.74 -13.97 8.92
C GLN A 294 12.25 -13.68 8.85
N ASN A 295 12.80 -12.99 9.86
CA ASN A 295 14.23 -12.68 9.93
C ASN A 295 15.06 -13.97 10.01
N GLN A 296 14.64 -14.94 10.82
CA GLN A 296 15.29 -16.25 10.88
C GLN A 296 15.32 -16.93 9.52
N LYS A 297 14.20 -16.91 8.78
CA LYS A 297 14.11 -17.49 7.44
C LYS A 297 14.94 -16.72 6.42
N GLN A 298 14.95 -15.40 6.49
CA GLN A 298 15.84 -14.59 5.67
C GLN A 298 17.31 -14.99 5.85
N GLU A 299 17.79 -15.15 7.09
CA GLU A 299 19.15 -15.60 7.37
C GLU A 299 19.44 -17.02 6.85
N GLU A 300 18.45 -17.91 6.93
CA GLU A 300 18.56 -19.28 6.41
C GLU A 300 18.71 -19.29 4.88
N TYR A 301 17.84 -18.57 4.17
CA TYR A 301 17.90 -18.47 2.72
C TYR A 301 19.11 -17.68 2.24
N ALA A 302 19.56 -16.65 2.97
CA ALA A 302 20.80 -15.94 2.68
C ALA A 302 22.02 -16.90 2.67
N LYS A 303 22.07 -17.88 3.59
CA LYS A 303 23.13 -18.90 3.60
C LYS A 303 23.03 -19.84 2.40
N ILE A 304 21.82 -20.20 1.99
CA ILE A 304 21.58 -21.03 0.80
C ILE A 304 22.09 -20.28 -0.45
N PHE A 305 21.66 -19.04 -0.66
CA PHE A 305 22.07 -18.25 -1.82
C PHE A 305 23.57 -17.93 -1.82
N ALA A 306 24.17 -17.68 -0.66
CA ALA A 306 25.62 -17.53 -0.54
C ALA A 306 26.38 -18.79 -1.00
N ALA A 307 25.89 -19.97 -0.61
CA ALA A 307 26.49 -21.24 -1.01
C ALA A 307 26.33 -21.49 -2.52
N GLU A 308 25.17 -21.17 -3.09
CA GLU A 308 24.88 -21.31 -4.52
C GLU A 308 25.71 -20.38 -5.41
N GLN A 309 26.03 -19.17 -4.91
CA GLN A 309 26.89 -18.21 -5.61
C GLN A 309 28.40 -18.49 -5.43
N GLY A 310 28.78 -19.61 -4.82
CA GLY A 310 30.16 -20.08 -4.74
C GLY A 310 30.88 -19.85 -3.41
N GLY A 311 30.15 -19.47 -2.35
CA GLY A 311 30.71 -19.23 -1.02
C GLY A 311 31.52 -17.93 -0.93
N ASN A 312 31.61 -17.37 0.27
CA ASN A 312 32.39 -16.16 0.52
C ASN A 312 33.86 -16.36 0.10
N VAL A 313 34.29 -15.69 -0.96
CA VAL A 313 35.73 -15.47 -1.27
C VAL A 313 36.43 -14.75 -0.11
N ALA A 314 35.67 -14.21 0.85
CA ALA A 314 36.17 -13.56 2.06
C ALA A 314 36.66 -14.52 3.16
N ASP A 315 36.34 -15.83 3.11
CA ASP A 315 36.82 -16.79 4.14
C ASP A 315 38.22 -17.37 3.84
N ASP A 316 38.79 -17.09 2.65
CA ASP A 316 40.09 -17.60 2.19
C ASP A 316 41.27 -16.62 2.38
N VAL A 317 41.07 -15.51 3.11
CA VAL A 317 42.16 -14.57 3.44
C VAL A 317 42.51 -14.66 4.92
N GLU A 318 43.44 -15.56 5.26
CA GLU A 318 44.18 -15.43 6.52
C GLU A 318 45.13 -14.21 6.41
N PHE A 319 44.93 -13.22 7.29
CA PHE A 319 45.87 -12.12 7.53
C PHE A 319 46.93 -12.51 8.56
#